data_AF-A0A7V3H583-F1
#
_entry.id   AF-A0A7V3H583-F1
#
_cell.length_a   1.000
_cell.length_b   1.000
_cell.length_c   1.000
_cell.angle_alpha   90.00
_cell.angle_beta   90.00
_cell.angle_gamma   90.00
#
_symmetry.space_group_name_H-M   'P 1'
#
loop_
_entity.id
_entity.type
_entity.pdbx_description
1 polymer ?
#
loop_
_entity_poly.entity_id
_entity_poly.type
_entity_poly.pdbx_seq_one_letter_code
_entity_poly.pdbx_strand_id
1 'polypeptide(L)'
;MPHRAAAACAALCTLLLVPPASRPAGAAPLPDWMQVDAEGRLVRLHIIAAMDGANGTFNFNGHANGTLTITVPLGWRVEVKFTSPGGHYPHSLAIAEIETPMPPEGGKLAFPRAYTRDLVKGILDDTDDFRFVANREGKFWLFCGVTGHGYSGMWDYFMVSGEAALPSVTVTPR
;
A
#
# COMPACT_ATOMS: atom_id res chain seq x y z
N MET A 1 -66.39 48.91 -8.54
CA MET A 1 -65.45 47.78 -8.72
C MET A 1 -64.38 48.19 -9.74
N PRO A 2 -63.11 48.37 -9.35
CA PRO A 2 -62.03 48.44 -10.33
C PRO A 2 -61.17 47.18 -10.28
N HIS A 3 -60.93 46.58 -11.45
CA HIS A 3 -59.99 45.49 -11.66
C HIS A 3 -58.55 46.01 -11.56
N ARG A 4 -57.73 45.38 -10.72
CA ARG A 4 -56.26 45.48 -10.75
C ARG A 4 -55.70 44.17 -11.29
N ALA A 5 -55.12 44.23 -12.48
CA ALA A 5 -54.26 43.17 -13.00
C ALA A 5 -52.89 43.28 -12.32
N ALA A 6 -52.38 42.18 -11.77
CA ALA A 6 -51.03 42.06 -11.26
C ALA A 6 -50.21 41.17 -12.20
N ALA A 7 -49.02 41.67 -12.54
CA ALA A 7 -48.10 41.12 -13.52
C ALA A 7 -47.50 39.78 -13.10
N ALA A 8 -47.34 38.88 -14.07
CA ALA A 8 -46.60 37.63 -13.92
C ALA A 8 -45.09 37.90 -14.04
N CYS A 9 -44.33 37.67 -12.96
CA CYS A 9 -42.88 37.56 -13.01
C CYS A 9 -42.52 36.15 -13.52
N ALA A 10 -42.03 36.06 -14.76
CA ALA A 10 -41.40 34.84 -15.26
C ALA A 10 -39.97 34.76 -14.71
N ALA A 11 -39.71 33.82 -13.79
CA ALA A 11 -38.37 33.48 -13.36
C ALA A 11 -37.75 32.50 -14.36
N LEU A 12 -36.73 32.94 -15.11
CA LEU A 12 -35.89 32.04 -15.90
C LEU A 12 -35.04 31.20 -14.94
N CYS A 13 -35.35 29.91 -14.87
CA CYS A 13 -34.52 28.91 -14.20
C CYS A 13 -33.44 28.46 -15.19
N THR A 14 -32.25 29.04 -15.10
CA THR A 14 -31.08 28.63 -15.89
C THR A 14 -30.61 27.27 -15.38
N LEU A 15 -30.88 26.22 -16.15
CA LEU A 15 -30.38 24.87 -15.89
C LEU A 15 -28.86 24.87 -16.08
N LEU A 16 -28.10 24.95 -14.99
CA LEU A 16 -26.64 24.74 -15.03
C LEU A 16 -26.41 23.26 -15.32
N LEU A 17 -26.01 22.97 -16.56
CA LEU A 17 -25.54 21.64 -16.95
C LEU A 17 -24.23 21.37 -16.21
N VAL A 18 -24.31 20.69 -15.06
CA VAL A 18 -23.12 20.22 -14.34
C VAL A 18 -22.51 19.10 -15.19
N PRO A 19 -21.30 19.27 -15.75
CA PRO A 19 -20.67 18.17 -16.46
C PRO A 19 -20.45 17.00 -15.50
N PRO A 20 -20.65 15.75 -15.93
CA PRO A 20 -20.32 14.59 -15.09
C PRO A 20 -18.83 14.68 -14.71
N ALA A 21 -18.54 14.49 -13.42
CA ALA A 21 -17.17 14.47 -12.94
C ALA A 21 -16.38 13.42 -13.72
N SER A 22 -15.39 13.87 -14.50
CA SER A 22 -14.49 12.98 -15.22
C SER A 22 -13.75 12.12 -14.20
N ARG A 23 -13.98 10.80 -14.23
CA ARG A 23 -13.12 9.83 -13.54
C ARG A 23 -11.68 10.10 -13.98
N PRO A 24 -10.69 10.23 -13.07
CA PRO A 24 -9.31 10.37 -13.49
C PRO A 24 -8.94 9.16 -14.34
N ALA A 25 -8.60 9.41 -15.60
CA ALA A 25 -8.08 8.40 -16.50
C ALA A 25 -6.67 8.01 -16.04
N GLY A 26 -6.42 6.71 -15.88
CA GLY A 26 -5.06 6.17 -15.80
C GLY A 26 -4.57 5.66 -14.44
N ALA A 27 -5.43 5.04 -13.61
CA ALA A 27 -4.89 4.10 -12.64
C ALA A 27 -4.41 2.87 -13.41
N ALA A 28 -3.11 2.54 -13.32
CA ALA A 28 -2.61 1.28 -13.83
C ALA A 28 -3.43 0.14 -13.23
N PRO A 29 -3.71 -0.94 -13.99
CA PRO A 29 -4.39 -2.10 -13.43
C PRO A 29 -3.62 -2.57 -12.19
N LEU A 30 -4.37 -2.92 -11.15
CA LEU A 30 -3.77 -3.46 -9.93
C LEU A 30 -3.03 -4.75 -10.28
N PRO A 31 -1.85 -4.98 -9.68
CA PRO A 31 -1.14 -6.24 -9.89
C PRO A 31 -1.93 -7.39 -9.27
N ASP A 32 -1.80 -8.60 -9.84
CA ASP A 32 -2.55 -9.80 -9.40
C ASP A 32 -2.31 -10.17 -7.93
N TRP A 33 -1.20 -9.72 -7.35
CA TRP A 33 -0.87 -9.90 -5.93
C TRP A 33 -1.56 -8.91 -4.98
N MET A 34 -2.32 -7.95 -5.49
CA MET A 34 -3.12 -6.99 -4.71
C MET A 34 -4.61 -7.14 -5.00
N GLN A 35 -5.41 -7.36 -3.96
CA GLN A 35 -6.87 -7.39 -4.05
C GLN A 35 -7.48 -6.32 -3.15
N VAL A 36 -8.47 -5.60 -3.67
CA VAL A 36 -9.11 -4.47 -2.99
C VAL A 36 -10.59 -4.78 -2.76
N ASP A 37 -11.02 -4.71 -1.51
CA ASP A 37 -12.42 -4.68 -1.09
C ASP A 37 -12.73 -3.27 -0.56
N ALA A 38 -13.29 -2.43 -1.44
CA ALA A 38 -13.53 -1.03 -1.15
C ALA A 38 -14.66 -0.81 -0.12
N GLU A 39 -15.70 -1.65 -0.16
CA GLU A 39 -16.82 -1.57 0.78
C GLU A 39 -16.37 -1.99 2.19
N GLY A 40 -15.58 -3.05 2.28
CA GLY A 40 -14.98 -3.53 3.53
C GLY A 40 -13.80 -2.70 4.03
N ARG A 41 -13.29 -1.74 3.24
CA ARG A 41 -12.05 -0.98 3.51
C ARG A 41 -10.88 -1.90 3.85
N LEU A 42 -10.67 -2.89 2.98
CA LEU A 42 -9.67 -3.94 3.12
C LEU A 42 -8.83 -4.05 1.85
N VAL A 43 -7.51 -4.13 2.03
CA VAL A 43 -6.58 -4.55 0.99
C VAL A 43 -5.89 -5.85 1.42
N ARG A 44 -5.90 -6.84 0.52
CA ARG A 44 -5.16 -8.09 0.66
C ARG A 44 -3.94 -8.04 -0.23
N LEU A 45 -2.79 -8.38 0.33
CA LEU A 45 -1.49 -8.39 -0.35
C LEU A 45 -0.88 -9.78 -0.28
N HIS A 46 -0.45 -10.31 -1.41
CA HIS A 46 0.44 -11.48 -1.46
C HIS A 46 1.86 -10.99 -1.74
N ILE A 47 2.73 -11.07 -0.73
CA ILE A 47 4.11 -10.64 -0.84
C ILE A 47 5.00 -11.89 -0.84
N ILE A 48 5.73 -12.10 -1.93
CA ILE A 48 6.66 -13.20 -2.12
C ILE A 48 8.07 -12.62 -2.02
N ALA A 49 8.82 -13.04 -1.02
CA ALA A 49 10.26 -12.78 -0.96
C ALA A 49 10.98 -13.58 -2.05
N ALA A 50 12.08 -13.04 -2.57
CA ALA A 50 12.93 -13.74 -3.54
C ALA A 50 12.15 -14.34 -4.71
N MET A 51 11.14 -13.61 -5.21
CA MET A 51 10.23 -14.10 -6.27
C MET A 51 11.01 -14.49 -7.54
N ASP A 52 12.07 -13.74 -7.84
CA ASP A 52 12.98 -13.95 -8.95
C ASP A 52 14.45 -13.64 -8.55
N GLY A 53 15.35 -13.68 -9.54
CA GLY A 53 16.78 -13.35 -9.35
C GLY A 53 17.09 -11.87 -9.17
N ALA A 54 16.11 -10.96 -9.21
CA ALA A 54 16.35 -9.53 -9.11
C ALA A 54 16.97 -9.18 -7.75
N ASN A 55 17.89 -8.20 -7.78
CA ASN A 55 18.64 -7.78 -6.59
C ASN A 55 19.36 -8.95 -5.86
N GLY A 56 19.79 -9.98 -6.60
CA GLY A 56 20.43 -11.15 -5.99
C GLY A 56 19.51 -11.91 -5.03
N THR A 57 18.21 -12.00 -5.35
CA THR A 57 17.13 -12.59 -4.52
C THR A 57 16.70 -11.78 -3.29
N PHE A 58 17.28 -10.60 -3.06
CA PHE A 58 16.88 -9.69 -1.98
C PHE A 58 15.76 -8.75 -2.45
N ASN A 59 14.57 -9.31 -2.71
CA ASN A 59 13.44 -8.56 -3.24
C ASN A 59 12.10 -9.01 -2.63
N PHE A 60 11.09 -8.14 -2.76
CA PHE A 60 9.68 -8.47 -2.56
C PHE A 60 8.96 -8.33 -3.91
N ASN A 61 8.37 -9.42 -4.41
CA ASN A 61 7.71 -9.46 -5.71
C ASN A 61 8.59 -8.93 -6.87
N GLY A 62 9.91 -9.16 -6.82
CA GLY A 62 10.89 -8.66 -7.80
C GLY A 62 11.36 -7.21 -7.55
N HIS A 63 10.77 -6.50 -6.59
CA HIS A 63 11.10 -5.12 -6.25
C HIS A 63 12.04 -5.02 -5.04
N ALA A 64 12.88 -3.98 -5.06
CA ALA A 64 13.91 -3.73 -4.06
C ALA A 64 14.37 -2.28 -4.13
N ASN A 65 15.15 -1.84 -3.14
CA ASN A 65 15.76 -0.51 -3.08
C ASN A 65 14.77 0.66 -3.26
N GLY A 66 13.52 0.50 -2.79
CA GLY A 66 12.51 1.56 -2.87
C GLY A 66 11.90 1.76 -4.27
N THR A 67 12.02 0.76 -5.14
CA THR A 67 11.44 0.82 -6.50
C THR A 67 9.94 0.62 -6.49
N LEU A 68 9.38 -0.02 -5.45
CA LEU A 68 7.95 -0.18 -5.25
C LEU A 68 7.42 0.79 -4.17
N THR A 69 6.25 1.36 -4.41
CA THR A 69 5.45 2.03 -3.36
C THR A 69 4.03 1.46 -3.37
N ILE A 70 3.63 0.85 -2.26
CA ILE A 70 2.24 0.46 -1.99
C ILE A 70 1.58 1.59 -1.21
N THR A 71 0.50 2.17 -1.74
CA THR A 71 -0.28 3.20 -1.04
C THR A 71 -1.59 2.62 -0.56
N VAL A 72 -1.94 2.85 0.71
CA VAL A 72 -3.18 2.41 1.32
C VAL A 72 -3.88 3.63 1.97
N PRO A 73 -5.22 3.77 1.84
CA PRO A 73 -5.92 4.84 2.52
C PRO A 73 -5.87 4.73 4.05
N LEU A 74 -5.86 5.87 4.73
CA LEU A 74 -5.93 5.94 6.19
C LEU A 74 -7.14 5.17 6.74
N GLY A 75 -6.89 4.37 7.79
CA GLY A 75 -7.91 3.60 8.51
C GLY A 75 -8.27 2.26 7.88
N TRP A 76 -7.68 1.89 6.75
CA TRP A 76 -7.96 0.60 6.11
C TRP A 76 -7.30 -0.57 6.83
N ARG A 77 -7.95 -1.73 6.75
CA ARG A 77 -7.34 -3.01 7.12
C ARG A 77 -6.40 -3.46 6.01
N VAL A 78 -5.26 -4.00 6.44
CA VAL A 78 -4.29 -4.62 5.55
C VAL A 78 -4.09 -6.04 6.01
N GLU A 79 -4.30 -6.99 5.10
CA GLU A 79 -4.04 -8.41 5.31
C GLU A 79 -2.93 -8.83 4.35
N VAL A 80 -1.85 -9.36 4.91
CA VAL A 80 -0.67 -9.76 4.15
C VAL A 80 -0.49 -11.26 4.29
N LYS A 81 -0.53 -11.94 3.15
CA LYS A 81 0.03 -13.28 2.99
C LYS A 81 1.47 -13.12 2.54
N PHE A 82 2.42 -13.56 3.36
CA PHE A 82 3.82 -13.59 3.02
C PHE A 82 4.25 -15.00 2.60
N THR A 83 5.09 -15.09 1.58
CA THR A 83 5.70 -16.36 1.15
C THR A 83 7.21 -16.16 1.06
N SER A 84 7.96 -16.95 1.81
CA SER A 84 9.39 -17.08 1.63
C SER A 84 9.67 -18.44 0.99
N PRO A 85 9.96 -18.50 -0.32
CA PRO A 85 10.21 -19.77 -0.98
C PRO A 85 11.47 -20.44 -0.41
N GLY A 86 11.61 -21.74 -0.64
CA GLY A 86 12.86 -22.45 -0.40
C GLY A 86 14.04 -21.80 -1.13
N GLY A 87 15.23 -21.86 -0.54
CA GLY A 87 16.41 -21.15 -1.04
C GLY A 87 17.51 -21.06 0.01
N HIS A 88 18.51 -20.21 -0.23
CA HIS A 88 19.68 -20.08 0.66
C HIS A 88 19.42 -19.20 1.89
N TYR A 89 18.45 -18.28 1.81
CA TYR A 89 18.22 -17.27 2.84
C TYR A 89 16.78 -17.34 3.38
N PRO A 90 16.58 -17.32 4.72
CA PRO A 90 15.27 -17.03 5.28
C PRO A 90 14.93 -15.56 5.04
N HIS A 91 13.66 -15.25 4.81
CA HIS A 91 13.20 -13.87 4.65
C HIS A 91 12.08 -13.56 5.63
N SER A 92 11.96 -12.29 5.97
CA SER A 92 10.87 -11.76 6.80
C SER A 92 10.25 -10.56 6.12
N LEU A 93 9.14 -10.10 6.68
CA LEU A 93 8.52 -8.86 6.24
C LEU A 93 7.94 -8.11 7.44
N ALA A 94 8.18 -6.80 7.48
CA ALA A 94 7.52 -5.87 8.38
C ALA A 94 7.13 -4.58 7.64
N ILE A 95 6.12 -3.91 8.18
CA ILE A 95 5.91 -2.48 7.93
C ILE A 95 6.65 -1.73 9.04
N ALA A 96 7.78 -1.12 8.70
CA ALA A 96 8.71 -0.51 9.64
C ALA A 96 8.81 1.01 9.46
N GLU A 97 9.20 1.71 10.52
CA GLU A 97 9.61 3.11 10.43
C GLU A 97 10.83 3.23 9.51
N ILE A 98 10.94 4.37 8.83
CA ILE A 98 12.18 4.73 8.12
C ILE A 98 13.18 5.24 9.16
N GLU A 99 14.33 4.58 9.27
CA GLU A 99 15.37 4.88 10.26
C GLU A 99 16.67 5.32 9.55
N THR A 100 17.34 6.34 10.12
CA THR A 100 18.64 6.81 9.63
C THR A 100 19.63 6.87 10.81
N PRO A 101 20.66 6.01 10.83
CA PRO A 101 21.00 4.99 9.83
C PRO A 101 19.99 3.83 9.79
N MET A 102 19.95 3.09 8.67
CA MET A 102 19.17 1.87 8.56
C MET A 102 19.66 0.83 9.58
N PRO A 103 18.76 0.12 10.29
CA PRO A 103 19.15 -0.88 11.26
C PRO A 103 19.78 -2.10 10.57
N PRO A 104 20.75 -2.77 11.20
CA PRO A 104 21.37 -3.97 10.63
C PRO A 104 20.41 -5.16 10.57
N GLU A 105 19.40 -5.18 11.45
CA GLU A 105 18.35 -6.21 11.53
C GLU A 105 17.12 -5.64 12.24
N GLY A 106 15.99 -6.33 12.13
CA GLY A 106 14.74 -5.98 12.77
C GLY A 106 14.11 -4.71 12.18
N GLY A 107 14.23 -3.61 12.91
CA GLY A 107 13.58 -2.33 12.62
C GLY A 107 12.36 -2.06 13.52
N LYS A 108 12.10 -0.78 13.77
CA LYS A 108 10.97 -0.34 14.58
C LYS A 108 9.67 -0.51 13.80
N LEU A 109 8.72 -1.30 14.32
CA LEU A 109 7.42 -1.51 13.68
C LEU A 109 6.61 -0.20 13.58
N ALA A 110 6.03 0.05 12.41
CA ALA A 110 5.19 1.22 12.18
C ALA A 110 3.76 1.07 12.73
N PHE A 111 3.27 -0.17 12.80
CA PHE A 111 1.93 -0.54 13.26
C PHE A 111 1.97 -1.80 14.13
N PRO A 112 1.07 -1.94 15.12
CA PRO A 112 0.95 -3.18 15.88
C PRO A 112 0.68 -4.38 14.96
N ARG A 113 1.41 -5.49 15.18
CA ARG A 113 1.26 -6.75 14.44
C ARG A 113 1.55 -6.69 12.93
N ALA A 114 2.14 -5.61 12.42
CA ALA A 114 2.51 -5.48 11.01
C ALA A 114 3.86 -6.15 10.69
N TYR A 115 4.01 -7.42 11.02
CA TYR A 115 5.23 -8.19 10.79
C TYR A 115 4.96 -9.69 10.75
N THR A 116 5.80 -10.43 10.04
CA THR A 116 5.87 -11.90 10.05
C THR A 116 6.34 -12.43 11.40
N ARG A 117 5.92 -13.64 11.79
CA ARG A 117 6.16 -14.27 13.10
C ARG A 117 7.61 -14.22 13.58
N ASP A 118 8.59 -14.30 12.69
CA ASP A 118 10.03 -14.29 12.99
C ASP A 118 10.76 -13.20 12.18
N LEU A 119 10.84 -11.98 12.70
CA LEU A 119 11.38 -10.83 11.95
C LEU A 119 12.90 -10.91 11.70
N VAL A 120 13.69 -11.23 12.73
CA VAL A 120 15.17 -11.27 12.62
C VAL A 120 15.66 -12.61 12.08
N LYS A 121 15.09 -13.71 12.56
CA LYS A 121 15.45 -15.06 12.10
C LYS A 121 14.95 -15.33 10.66
N GLY A 122 13.85 -14.70 10.27
CA GLY A 122 13.18 -14.96 9.02
C GLY A 122 12.47 -16.31 8.99
N ILE A 123 11.79 -16.53 7.89
CA ILE A 123 11.01 -17.71 7.56
C ILE A 123 11.66 -18.34 6.33
N LEU A 124 11.81 -19.66 6.31
CA LEU A 124 12.42 -20.40 5.20
C LEU A 124 11.46 -21.47 4.71
N ASP A 125 11.27 -21.54 3.38
CA ASP A 125 10.42 -22.53 2.72
C ASP A 125 9.02 -22.64 3.33
N ASP A 126 8.42 -21.49 3.63
CA ASP A 126 7.13 -21.43 4.30
C ASP A 126 6.42 -20.10 4.05
N THR A 127 5.17 -20.03 4.48
CA THR A 127 4.30 -18.88 4.43
C THR A 127 3.95 -18.39 5.83
N ASP A 128 3.53 -17.13 5.91
CA ASP A 128 3.01 -16.54 7.14
C ASP A 128 1.99 -15.47 6.82
N ASP A 129 1.00 -15.32 7.68
CA ASP A 129 -0.07 -14.34 7.50
C ASP A 129 -0.06 -13.36 8.67
N PHE A 130 -0.13 -12.07 8.36
CA PHE A 130 -0.32 -11.04 9.37
C PHE A 130 -1.30 -9.97 8.90
N ARG A 131 -1.83 -9.21 9.85
CA ARG A 131 -2.79 -8.15 9.57
C ARG A 131 -2.63 -6.98 10.53
N PHE A 132 -2.93 -5.80 10.03
CA PHE A 132 -2.90 -4.57 10.82
C PHE A 132 -3.90 -3.54 10.27
N VAL A 133 -4.05 -2.44 10.99
CA VAL A 133 -4.82 -1.27 10.53
C VAL A 133 -3.85 -0.15 10.24
N ALA A 134 -3.93 0.43 9.04
CA ALA A 134 -3.17 1.60 8.62
C ALA A 134 -3.70 2.86 9.33
N ASN A 135 -3.50 2.97 10.65
CA ASN A 135 -4.20 3.92 11.52
C ASN A 135 -3.52 5.30 11.67
N ARG A 136 -2.43 5.55 10.93
CA ARG A 136 -1.77 6.86 10.87
C ARG A 136 -1.17 7.07 9.49
N GLU A 137 -1.19 8.32 9.04
CA GLU A 137 -0.56 8.72 7.80
C GLU A 137 0.97 8.66 7.91
N GLY A 138 1.62 8.47 6.77
CA GLY A 138 3.07 8.51 6.68
C GLY A 138 3.66 7.62 5.61
N LYS A 139 4.99 7.72 5.49
CA LYS A 139 5.82 6.89 4.62
C LYS A 139 6.63 5.92 5.50
N PHE A 140 6.52 4.65 5.20
CA PHE A 140 7.10 3.53 5.94
C PHE A 140 7.90 2.65 4.98
N TRP A 141 8.73 1.77 5.53
CA TRP A 141 9.32 0.69 4.75
C TRP A 141 8.42 -0.54 4.75
N LEU A 142 8.32 -1.18 3.58
CA LEU A 142 8.09 -2.62 3.44
C LEU A 142 9.48 -3.27 3.57
N PHE A 143 9.81 -3.88 4.71
CA PHE A 143 11.20 -4.15 5.12
C PHE A 143 11.45 -5.61 5.46
N CYS A 144 12.58 -6.17 5.03
CA CYS A 144 13.08 -7.45 5.54
C CYS A 144 13.98 -7.20 6.75
N GLY A 145 13.57 -7.72 7.91
CA GLY A 145 14.28 -7.55 9.18
C GLY A 145 15.39 -8.57 9.43
N VAL A 146 15.67 -9.48 8.50
CA VAL A 146 16.80 -10.42 8.63
C VAL A 146 18.12 -9.66 8.55
N THR A 147 19.10 -10.04 9.37
CA THR A 147 20.39 -9.37 9.47
C THR A 147 21.04 -9.16 8.11
N GLY A 148 21.35 -7.90 7.79
CA GLY A 148 21.99 -7.47 6.55
C GLY A 148 21.07 -7.37 5.32
N HIS A 149 19.86 -7.95 5.34
CA HIS A 149 18.99 -7.98 4.15
C HIS A 149 18.52 -6.57 3.75
N GLY A 150 18.22 -5.71 4.72
CA GLY A 150 17.95 -4.30 4.48
C GLY A 150 19.12 -3.60 3.77
N TYR A 151 20.36 -3.83 4.20
CA TYR A 151 21.57 -3.30 3.57
C TYR A 151 21.81 -3.85 2.16
N SER A 152 21.38 -5.09 1.90
CA SER A 152 21.34 -5.67 0.55
C SER A 152 20.22 -5.10 -0.32
N GLY A 153 19.43 -4.15 0.16
CA GLY A 153 18.39 -3.47 -0.60
C GLY A 153 17.00 -4.10 -0.48
N MET A 154 16.80 -5.04 0.45
CA MET A 154 15.51 -5.75 0.60
C MET A 154 14.47 -4.92 1.34
N TRP A 155 14.07 -3.83 0.70
CA TRP A 155 13.07 -2.91 1.19
C TRP A 155 12.41 -2.14 0.05
N ASP A 156 11.16 -1.77 0.27
CA ASP A 156 10.35 -0.90 -0.59
C ASP A 156 9.53 0.06 0.28
N TYR A 157 8.65 0.86 -0.31
CA TYR A 157 7.82 1.80 0.44
C TYR A 157 6.40 1.31 0.67
N PHE A 158 5.90 1.55 1.87
CA PHE A 158 4.49 1.45 2.23
C PHE A 158 4.01 2.83 2.68
N MET A 159 3.01 3.39 2.02
CA MET A 159 2.48 4.73 2.29
C MET A 159 1.05 4.64 2.80
N VAL A 160 0.74 5.38 3.86
CA VAL A 160 -0.63 5.59 4.32
C VAL A 160 -1.00 7.04 4.04
N SER A 161 -2.09 7.26 3.30
CA SER A 161 -2.53 8.59 2.87
C SER A 161 -3.98 8.85 3.28
N GLY A 162 -4.25 10.01 3.88
CA GLY A 162 -5.61 10.48 4.15
C GLY A 162 -6.36 10.94 2.90
N GLU A 163 -5.66 11.16 1.80
CA GLU A 163 -6.23 11.66 0.53
C GLU A 163 -6.55 10.52 -0.46
N ALA A 164 -5.91 9.36 -0.29
CA ALA A 164 -6.14 8.21 -1.16
C ALA A 164 -7.56 7.64 -0.93
N ALA A 165 -8.36 7.51 -2.00
CA ALA A 165 -9.67 6.88 -1.92
C ALA A 165 -9.61 5.34 -2.03
N LEU A 166 -8.59 4.81 -2.72
CA LEU A 166 -8.37 3.39 -2.95
C LEU A 166 -6.87 3.07 -2.84
N PRO A 167 -6.52 1.81 -2.51
CA PRO A 167 -5.15 1.33 -2.60
C PRO A 167 -4.59 1.42 -4.02
N SER A 168 -3.29 1.68 -4.13
CA SER A 168 -2.59 1.77 -5.41
C SER A 168 -1.14 1.32 -5.30
N VAL A 169 -0.52 1.09 -6.46
CA VAL A 169 0.89 0.73 -6.59
C VAL A 169 1.57 1.66 -7.58
N THR A 170 2.74 2.16 -7.21
CA THR A 170 3.64 2.86 -8.12
C THR A 170 4.97 2.12 -8.17
N VAL A 171 5.46 1.87 -9.39
CA VAL A 171 6.80 1.34 -9.62
C VAL A 171 7.64 2.42 -10.26
N THR A 172 8.75 2.77 -9.61
CA THR A 172 9.75 3.68 -10.14
C THR A 172 10.87 2.85 -10.78
N PRO A 173 11.16 3.04 -12.08
CA PRO A 173 12.30 2.38 -12.72
C PRO A 173 13.61 2.68 -11.97
N ARG A 174 14.53 1.71 -11.97
CA ARG A 174 15.90 1.94 -11.49
C ARG A 174 16.70 2.78 -12.48
#